data_AF-A0A6I1MKQ0-F1
#
_entry.id   AF-A0A6I1MKQ0-F1
#
_cell.length_a   1.000
_cell.length_b   1.000
_cell.length_c   1.000
_cell.angle_alpha   90.00
_cell.angle_beta   90.00
_cell.angle_gamma   90.00
#
_symmetry.space_group_name_H-M   'P 1'
#
loop_
_entity.id
_entity.type
_entity.pdbx_description
1 polymer ?
#
loop_
_entity_poly.entity_id
_entity_poly.type
_entity_poly.pdbx_seq_one_letter_code
_entity_poly.pdbx_strand_id
1 'polypeptide(L)'
;MPISFNEFIESFSPNSAVNNKDGEYIYNNIICNDSNRINFIQAINKKIPPLAVCVKEIEEYYLNSYPKTLDLTNHAVKQSIGRMIKKSLEPLDYVPYGSKRIKSKYFSTAATYIKKESLK
;
A
#
# COMPACT_ATOMS: atom_id res chain seq x y z
N MET A 1 1.54 10.89 12.01
CA MET A 1 1.59 10.88 10.52
C MET A 1 2.33 9.64 10.06
N PRO A 2 2.10 9.14 8.83
CA PRO A 2 2.97 8.12 8.24
C PRO A 2 4.41 8.62 8.15
N ILE A 3 5.37 7.71 8.14
CA ILE A 3 6.78 8.04 7.87
C ILE A 3 6.94 8.61 6.45
N SER A 4 8.02 9.33 6.20
CA SER A 4 8.37 9.80 4.86
C SER A 4 8.73 8.64 3.91
N PHE A 5 8.71 8.90 2.61
CA PHE A 5 9.11 7.89 1.62
C PHE A 5 10.56 7.42 1.80
N ASN A 6 11.49 8.33 2.12
CA ASN A 6 12.89 7.97 2.35
C ASN A 6 13.05 7.06 3.57
N GLU A 7 12.38 7.40 4.68
CA GLU A 7 12.35 6.53 5.87
C GLU A 7 11.70 5.17 5.55
N PHE A 8 10.69 5.13 4.68
CA PHE A 8 10.10 3.87 4.20
C PHE A 8 11.12 3.02 3.43
N ILE A 9 11.89 3.61 2.51
CA ILE A 9 12.93 2.91 1.74
C ILE A 9 14.01 2.35 2.67
N GLU A 10 14.46 3.15 3.64
CA GLU A 10 15.49 2.76 4.61
C GLU A 10 15.00 1.72 5.64
N SER A 11 13.68 1.65 5.90
CA SER A 11 13.11 0.73 6.89
C SER A 11 13.32 -0.75 6.58
N PHE A 12 13.53 -1.11 5.30
CA PHE A 12 13.76 -2.49 4.89
C PHE A 12 14.41 -2.58 3.51
N SER A 13 15.59 -3.23 3.42
CA SER A 13 16.41 -3.30 2.19
C SER A 13 15.64 -3.66 0.90
N PRO A 14 14.73 -4.67 0.89
CA PRO A 14 13.91 -4.98 -0.28
C PRO A 14 12.96 -3.88 -0.77
N ASN A 15 12.71 -2.82 0.01
CA ASN A 15 11.92 -1.67 -0.44
C ASN A 15 12.68 -0.84 -1.50
N SER A 16 13.97 -1.06 -1.69
CA SER A 16 14.73 -0.48 -2.82
C SER A 16 14.11 -0.79 -4.19
N ALA A 17 13.30 -1.86 -4.31
CA ALA A 17 12.54 -2.19 -5.53
C ALA A 17 11.56 -1.10 -5.99
N VAL A 18 11.16 -0.20 -5.09
CA VAL A 18 10.26 0.92 -5.37
C VAL A 18 10.94 2.27 -5.18
N ASN A 19 12.26 2.31 -4.97
CA ASN A 19 13.04 3.55 -4.81
C ASN A 19 13.23 4.25 -6.17
N ASN A 20 12.15 4.83 -6.67
CA ASN A 20 12.06 5.57 -7.93
C ASN A 20 10.89 6.56 -7.87
N LYS A 21 10.80 7.44 -8.88
CA LYS A 21 9.77 8.49 -8.94
C LYS A 21 8.33 7.96 -8.87
N ASP A 22 8.06 6.80 -9.48
CA ASP A 22 6.71 6.24 -9.52
C ASP A 22 6.33 5.65 -8.15
N GLY A 23 7.28 4.99 -7.48
CA GLY A 23 7.11 4.49 -6.12
C GLY A 23 6.88 5.62 -5.12
N GLU A 24 7.65 6.70 -5.23
CA GLU A 24 7.47 7.91 -4.42
C GLU A 24 6.09 8.53 -4.66
N TYR A 25 5.67 8.65 -5.92
CA TYR A 25 4.36 9.18 -6.27
C TYR A 25 3.23 8.33 -5.67
N ILE A 26 3.28 7.00 -5.86
CA ILE A 26 2.31 6.06 -5.29
C ILE A 26 2.25 6.20 -3.77
N TYR A 27 3.41 6.31 -3.10
CA TYR A 27 3.46 6.44 -1.65
C TYR A 27 2.82 7.74 -1.18
N ASN A 28 3.28 8.89 -1.69
CA ASN A 28 2.89 10.20 -1.18
C ASN A 28 1.48 10.61 -1.62
N ASN A 29 1.13 10.38 -2.88
CA ASN A 29 -0.08 10.95 -3.50
C ASN A 29 -1.26 9.98 -3.52
N ILE A 30 -1.03 8.67 -3.45
CA ILE A 30 -2.10 7.67 -3.48
C ILE A 30 -2.26 7.03 -2.11
N ILE A 31 -1.22 6.41 -1.56
CA ILE A 31 -1.31 5.63 -0.31
C ILE A 31 -1.40 6.53 0.92
N CYS A 32 -0.58 7.57 0.99
CA CYS A 32 -0.51 8.46 2.14
C CYS A 32 -1.46 9.65 2.05
N ASN A 33 -2.22 9.78 0.96
CA ASN A 33 -3.27 10.78 0.82
C ASN A 33 -4.34 10.59 1.91
N ASP A 34 -4.74 11.68 2.57
CA ASP A 34 -5.65 11.64 3.71
C ASP A 34 -7.02 11.02 3.36
N SER A 35 -7.57 11.32 2.17
CA SER A 35 -8.83 10.74 1.71
C SER A 35 -8.74 9.21 1.63
N ASN A 36 -7.67 8.70 1.00
CA ASN A 36 -7.45 7.27 0.89
C ASN A 36 -7.19 6.62 2.25
N ARG A 37 -6.43 7.26 3.15
CA ARG A 37 -6.20 6.74 4.51
C ARG A 37 -7.47 6.68 5.35
N ILE A 38 -8.37 7.67 5.23
CA ILE A 38 -9.70 7.62 5.85
C ILE A 38 -10.50 6.43 5.29
N ASN A 39 -10.48 6.25 3.97
CA ASN A 39 -11.16 5.13 3.32
C ASN A 39 -10.56 3.77 3.69
N PHE A 40 -9.25 3.69 3.97
CA PHE A 40 -8.62 2.48 4.49
C PHE A 40 -9.24 2.06 5.82
N ILE A 41 -9.44 3.00 6.75
CA ILE A 41 -10.06 2.72 8.05
C ILE A 41 -11.49 2.19 7.85
N GLN A 42 -12.28 2.81 6.97
CA GLN A 42 -13.63 2.34 6.65
C GLN A 42 -13.62 0.94 6.02
N ALA A 43 -12.67 0.66 5.13
CA ALA A 43 -12.49 -0.65 4.52
C ALA A 43 -12.12 -1.72 5.56
N ILE A 44 -11.21 -1.40 6.48
CA ILE A 44 -10.81 -2.29 7.57
C ILE A 44 -12.02 -2.67 8.44
N ASN A 45 -12.85 -1.70 8.82
CA ASN A 45 -14.07 -1.96 9.60
C ASN A 45 -15.05 -2.88 8.86
N LYS A 46 -15.04 -2.87 7.53
CA LYS A 46 -15.80 -3.78 6.66
C LYS A 46 -15.07 -5.09 6.34
N LYS A 47 -13.92 -5.36 6.97
CA LYS A 47 -13.04 -6.52 6.72
C LYS A 47 -12.55 -6.60 5.26
N ILE A 48 -12.37 -5.45 4.62
CA ILE A 48 -11.86 -5.30 3.25
C ILE A 48 -10.37 -4.89 3.32
N PRO A 49 -9.49 -5.47 2.48
CA PRO A 49 -8.09 -5.04 2.41
C PRO A 49 -7.96 -3.56 2.02
N PRO A 50 -7.15 -2.76 2.72
CA PRO A 50 -6.92 -1.34 2.39
C PRO A 50 -6.43 -1.12 0.95
N LEU A 51 -5.58 -2.02 0.43
CA LEU A 51 -5.12 -1.94 -0.95
C LEU A 51 -6.29 -1.93 -1.95
N ALA A 52 -7.40 -2.62 -1.66
CA ALA A 52 -8.56 -2.64 -2.55
C ALA A 52 -9.21 -1.26 -2.75
N VAL A 53 -8.98 -0.30 -1.84
CA VAL A 53 -9.47 1.07 -1.94
C VAL A 53 -8.75 1.84 -3.04
N CYS A 54 -7.42 1.71 -3.13
CA CYS A 54 -6.59 2.51 -4.02
C CYS A 54 -5.95 1.71 -5.18
N VAL A 55 -6.17 0.39 -5.26
CA VAL A 55 -5.51 -0.45 -6.27
C VAL A 55 -5.80 0.01 -7.69
N LYS A 56 -7.04 0.48 -7.98
CA LYS A 56 -7.37 1.01 -9.31
C LYS A 56 -6.57 2.27 -9.63
N GLU A 57 -6.45 3.20 -8.68
CA GLU A 57 -5.65 4.42 -8.85
C GLU A 57 -4.18 4.09 -9.11
N ILE A 58 -3.61 3.11 -8.40
CA ILE A 58 -2.25 2.63 -8.64
C ILE A 58 -2.10 2.04 -10.04
N GLU A 59 -3.06 1.21 -10.46
CA GLU A 59 -3.03 0.57 -11.79
C GLU A 59 -3.21 1.60 -12.91
N GLU A 60 -4.11 2.56 -12.74
CA GLU A 60 -4.34 3.66 -13.69
C GLU A 60 -3.10 4.56 -13.79
N TYR A 61 -2.49 4.92 -12.66
CA TYR A 61 -1.23 5.66 -12.65
C TYR A 61 -0.13 4.91 -13.40
N TYR A 62 0.06 3.61 -13.10
CA TYR A 62 1.04 2.78 -13.77
C TYR A 62 0.81 2.70 -15.29
N LEU A 63 -0.43 2.48 -15.74
CA LEU A 63 -0.78 2.39 -17.15
C LEU A 63 -0.46 3.70 -17.89
N ASN A 64 -0.79 4.84 -17.29
CA ASN A 64 -0.63 6.17 -17.88
C ASN A 64 0.77 6.78 -17.69
N SER A 65 1.58 6.27 -16.76
CA SER A 65 2.94 6.78 -16.52
C SER A 65 3.87 6.52 -17.72
N TYR A 66 4.62 7.57 -18.11
CA TYR A 66 5.68 7.49 -19.12
C TYR A 66 6.80 8.52 -18.84
N PRO A 67 8.08 8.12 -18.90
CA PRO A 67 8.58 6.75 -18.94
C PRO A 67 8.27 6.01 -17.62
N LYS A 68 7.95 4.71 -17.71
CA LYS A 68 7.69 3.83 -16.56
C LYS A 68 9.01 3.51 -15.85
N THR A 69 9.08 3.77 -14.55
CA THR A 69 10.22 3.45 -13.67
C THR A 69 9.90 2.37 -12.63
N LEU A 70 8.63 2.00 -12.52
CA LEU A 70 8.14 0.93 -11.66
C LEU A 70 7.39 -0.11 -12.48
N ASP A 71 7.53 -1.39 -12.14
CA ASP A 71 6.90 -2.52 -12.84
C ASP A 71 5.97 -3.30 -11.89
N LEU A 72 4.66 -3.20 -12.11
CA LEU A 72 3.65 -3.91 -11.31
C LEU A 72 3.59 -5.42 -11.57
N THR A 73 4.28 -5.95 -12.59
CA THR A 73 4.40 -7.40 -12.77
C THR A 73 5.43 -8.00 -11.81
N ASN A 74 6.41 -7.20 -11.39
CA ASN A 74 7.47 -7.59 -10.47
C ASN A 74 6.93 -7.90 -9.06
N HIS A 75 7.30 -9.07 -8.52
CA HIS A 75 6.86 -9.51 -7.19
C HIS A 75 7.38 -8.61 -6.05
N ALA A 76 8.65 -8.18 -6.11
CA ALA A 76 9.25 -7.33 -5.08
C ALA A 76 8.60 -5.94 -5.02
N VAL A 77 8.23 -5.38 -6.18
CA VAL A 77 7.46 -4.14 -6.27
C VAL A 77 6.10 -4.30 -5.59
N LYS A 78 5.35 -5.35 -5.93
CA LYS A 78 4.03 -5.61 -5.33
C LYS A 78 4.10 -5.79 -3.81
N GLN A 79 5.10 -6.53 -3.32
CA GLN A 79 5.32 -6.69 -1.88
C GLN A 79 5.65 -5.36 -1.20
N SER A 80 6.47 -4.53 -1.84
CA SER A 80 6.83 -3.21 -1.31
C SER A 80 5.61 -2.28 -1.24
N ILE A 81 4.73 -2.29 -2.23
CA ILE A 81 3.44 -1.57 -2.19
C ILE A 81 2.56 -2.08 -1.02
N GLY A 82 2.52 -3.39 -0.78
CA GLY A 82 1.85 -3.94 0.41
C GLY A 82 2.46 -3.43 1.73
N ARG A 83 3.79 -3.26 1.79
CA ARG A 83 4.48 -2.68 2.96
C ARG A 83 4.24 -1.18 3.09
N MET A 84 4.08 -0.45 2.00
CA MET A 84 3.69 0.96 2.04
C MET A 84 2.35 1.15 2.75
N ILE A 85 1.35 0.33 2.41
CA ILE A 85 0.06 0.29 3.10
C ILE A 85 0.23 -0.03 4.59
N LYS A 86 1.07 -1.01 4.93
CA LYS A 86 1.37 -1.33 6.33
C LYS A 86 1.92 -0.11 7.07
N LYS A 87 2.93 0.54 6.49
CA LYS A 87 3.61 1.70 7.08
C LYS A 87 2.71 2.93 7.19
N SER A 88 1.74 3.10 6.30
CA SER A 88 0.77 4.21 6.40
C SER A 88 -0.26 4.02 7.52
N LEU A 89 -0.45 2.76 7.96
CA LEU A 89 -1.41 2.35 8.99
C LEU A 89 -0.78 2.12 10.37
N GLU A 90 0.54 1.88 10.45
CA GLU A 90 1.27 1.68 11.72
C GLU A 90 1.01 2.79 12.76
N PRO A 91 1.01 4.09 12.43
CA PRO A 91 0.72 5.17 13.40
C PRO A 91 -0.70 5.17 13.97
N LEU A 92 -1.59 4.35 13.43
CA LEU A 92 -2.99 4.22 13.84
C LEU A 92 -3.24 2.88 14.57
N ASP A 93 -2.17 2.18 14.96
CA ASP A 93 -2.19 0.89 15.65
C ASP A 93 -2.94 -0.23 14.91
N TYR A 94 -2.97 -0.18 13.57
CA TYR A 94 -3.46 -1.28 12.75
C TYR A 94 -2.33 -2.23 12.37
N VAL A 95 -2.59 -3.52 12.50
CA VAL A 95 -1.63 -4.59 12.18
C VAL A 95 -2.23 -5.59 11.20
N PRO A 96 -1.42 -6.20 10.31
CA PRO A 96 -1.91 -7.27 9.44
C PRO A 96 -2.45 -8.43 10.26
N TYR A 97 -3.63 -8.93 9.87
CA TYR A 97 -4.31 -10.05 10.53
C TYR A 97 -4.57 -11.24 9.60
N GLY A 98 -4.55 -11.00 8.29
CA GLY A 98 -4.79 -12.03 7.29
C GLY A 98 -4.69 -11.48 5.89
N SER A 99 -5.22 -12.20 4.91
CA SER A 99 -5.25 -11.77 3.51
C SER A 99 -6.54 -12.17 2.83
N LYS A 100 -7.00 -11.37 1.86
CA LYS A 100 -8.14 -11.70 1.00
C LYS A 100 -7.79 -11.47 -0.46
N ARG A 101 -8.49 -12.18 -1.35
CA ARG A 101 -8.47 -11.89 -2.78
C ARG A 101 -9.06 -10.51 -3.04
N ILE A 102 -8.49 -9.79 -3.99
CA ILE A 102 -8.98 -8.48 -4.43
C ILE A 102 -9.18 -8.50 -5.95
N LYS A 103 -10.10 -7.66 -6.44
CA LYS A 103 -10.32 -7.49 -7.88
C LYS A 103 -9.32 -6.46 -8.40
N SER A 104 -8.23 -6.95 -8.97
CA SER A 104 -7.13 -6.15 -9.52
C SER A 104 -6.45 -6.93 -10.64
N LYS A 105 -5.82 -6.21 -11.59
CA LYS A 105 -5.07 -6.80 -12.70
C LYS A 105 -3.70 -7.33 -12.25
N TYR A 106 -3.04 -6.65 -11.31
CA TYR A 106 -1.67 -6.97 -10.91
C TYR A 106 -1.55 -7.63 -9.52
N PHE A 107 -2.56 -7.44 -8.67
CA PHE A 107 -2.58 -7.93 -7.29
C PHE A 107 -3.67 -8.98 -7.10
N SER A 108 -3.28 -10.22 -6.83
CA SER A 108 -4.23 -11.33 -6.61
C SER A 108 -4.82 -11.34 -5.20
N THR A 109 -4.02 -10.94 -4.21
CA THR A 109 -4.40 -10.89 -2.79
C THR A 109 -3.81 -9.65 -2.13
N ALA A 110 -4.41 -9.25 -1.01
CA ALA A 110 -3.93 -8.14 -0.19
C ALA A 110 -4.18 -8.41 1.29
N ALA A 111 -3.34 -7.83 2.13
CA ALA A 111 -3.45 -7.96 3.58
C ALA A 111 -4.72 -7.28 4.12
N THR A 112 -5.43 -7.96 5.00
CA THR A 112 -6.46 -7.37 5.87
C THR A 112 -5.84 -6.97 7.19
N TYR A 113 -6.37 -5.93 7.81
CA TYR A 113 -5.84 -5.37 9.05
C TYR A 113 -6.88 -5.44 10.16
N ILE A 114 -6.41 -5.45 11.40
CA ILE A 114 -7.21 -5.30 12.59
C ILE A 114 -6.52 -4.29 13.51
N LYS A 115 -7.28 -3.63 14.37
CA LYS A 115 -6.69 -2.77 15.38
C LYS A 115 -6.00 -3.64 16.42
N LYS A 116 -4.77 -3.28 16.81
CA LYS A 116 -3.89 -4.09 17.66
C LYS A 116 -4.56 -4.47 19.00
N GLU A 117 -5.38 -3.60 19.56
CA GLU A 117 -6.16 -3.84 20.79
C GLU A 117 -7.20 -4.97 20.68
N SER A 118 -7.59 -5.33 19.46
CA SER A 118 -8.55 -6.41 19.18
C SER A 118 -7.88 -7.78 19.05
N LEU A 119 -6.54 -7.85 19.12
CA LEU A 119 -5.80 -9.10 19.25
C LEU A 119 -5.82 -9.53 20.72
N LYS A 120 -6.91 -10.19 21.14
CA LYS A 120 -7.02 -10.87 22.43
C LYS A 120 -7.00 -12.37 22.23
#